data_AF-A0A7U9SFN6-F1
#
_entry.id   AF-A0A7U9SFN6-F1
#
_cell.length_a   1.000
_cell.length_b   1.000
_cell.length_c   1.000
_cell.angle_alpha   90.00
_cell.angle_beta   90.00
_cell.angle_gamma   90.00
#
_symmetry.space_group_name_H-M   'P 1'
#
loop_
_entity.id
_entity.type
_entity.pdbx_description
1 polymer ?
#
loop_
_entity_poly.entity_id
_entity_poly.type
_entity_poly.pdbx_seq_one_letter_code
_entity_poly.pdbx_strand_id
1 'polypeptide(L)'
;MPKTKVYEPEFKKKIVQLYLEQGRTIKSLNEEFQLGDGTVRKWVRAFREECETDPDLNDTKKLYEENRRLRRELEEKKKEIAFLKKAAAFFAKEID
;
A
#
# COMPACT_ATOMS: atom_id res chain seq x y z
N MET A 1 5.89 34.80 -5.29
CA MET A 1 5.78 33.40 -5.76
C MET A 1 5.56 32.48 -4.55
N PRO A 2 4.66 31.50 -4.60
CA PRO A 2 4.51 30.55 -3.50
C PRO A 2 5.80 29.71 -3.36
N LYS A 3 6.34 29.61 -2.14
CA LYS A 3 7.52 28.80 -1.85
C LYS A 3 7.19 27.32 -2.05
N THR A 4 7.96 26.63 -2.89
CA THR A 4 7.88 25.18 -3.04
C THR A 4 8.41 24.52 -1.78
N LYS A 5 7.57 23.72 -1.11
CA LYS A 5 8.04 22.86 -0.01
C LYS A 5 8.97 21.79 -0.60
N VAL A 6 10.20 21.74 -0.11
CA VAL A 6 11.17 20.68 -0.44
C VAL A 6 10.99 19.57 0.60
N TYR A 7 10.87 18.33 0.13
CA TYR A 7 10.75 17.16 0.98
C TYR A 7 11.97 16.27 0.78
N GLU A 8 12.41 15.64 1.87
CA GLU A 8 13.51 14.70 1.87
C GLU A 8 13.26 13.52 0.91
N PRO A 9 14.27 13.04 0.17
CA PRO A 9 14.12 11.91 -0.75
C PRO A 9 13.57 10.66 -0.07
N GLU A 10 14.07 10.32 1.11
CA GLU A 10 13.62 9.17 1.90
C GLU A 10 12.15 9.27 2.28
N PHE A 11 11.69 10.48 2.61
CA PHE A 11 10.29 10.72 2.91
C PHE A 11 9.42 10.49 1.68
N LYS A 12 9.81 11.01 0.50
CA LYS A 12 9.09 10.78 -0.75
C LYS A 12 9.00 9.29 -1.08
N LYS A 13 10.13 8.58 -0.96
CA LYS A 13 10.21 7.13 -1.20
C LYS A 13 9.27 6.37 -0.27
N LYS A 14 9.23 6.76 1.01
CA LYS A 14 8.31 6.16 1.99
C LYS A 14 6.85 6.35 1.59
N ILE A 15 6.45 7.55 1.19
CA ILE A 15 5.06 7.84 0.78
C ILE A 15 4.67 7.04 -0.48
N VAL A 16 5.58 6.93 -1.45
CA VAL A 16 5.37 6.10 -2.65
C VAL A 16 5.22 4.62 -2.29
N GLN A 17 6.04 4.10 -1.39
CA GLN A 17 5.93 2.73 -0.87
C GLN A 17 4.57 2.48 -0.18
N LEU A 18 4.14 3.37 0.71
CA LEU A 18 2.84 3.25 1.39
C LEU A 18 1.67 3.20 0.39
N TYR A 19 1.77 3.96 -0.71
CA TYR A 19 0.75 3.96 -1.76
C TYR A 19 0.81 2.66 -2.60
N LEU A 20 1.98 2.32 -3.14
CA LEU A 20 2.13 1.21 -4.10
C LEU A 20 2.10 -0.17 -3.44
N GLU A 21 2.80 -0.34 -2.32
CA GLU A 21 2.95 -1.62 -1.63
C GLU A 21 1.78 -1.87 -0.67
N GLN A 22 1.46 -0.89 0.18
CA GLN A 22 0.42 -1.07 1.20
C GLN A 22 -0.98 -0.73 0.69
N GLY A 23 -1.09 -0.15 -0.50
CA GLY A 23 -2.37 0.17 -1.13
C GLY A 23 -3.15 1.30 -0.44
N ARG A 24 -2.48 2.16 0.34
CA ARG A 24 -3.11 3.33 0.97
C ARG A 24 -3.66 4.29 -0.08
N THR A 25 -4.70 5.05 0.26
CA THR A 25 -5.26 6.06 -0.66
C THR A 25 -4.46 7.35 -0.60
N ILE A 26 -4.42 8.10 -1.71
CA ILE A 26 -3.78 9.43 -1.76
C ILE A 26 -4.41 10.36 -0.71
N LYS A 27 -5.72 10.30 -0.54
CA LYS A 27 -6.45 11.10 0.46
C LYS A 27 -5.96 10.81 1.88
N SER A 28 -5.89 9.53 2.28
CA SER A 28 -5.38 9.13 3.60
C SER A 28 -3.95 9.61 3.82
N LEU A 29 -3.09 9.52 2.81
CA LEU A 29 -1.70 9.99 2.91
C LEU A 29 -1.62 11.52 3.00
N ASN A 30 -2.44 12.24 2.25
CA ASN A 30 -2.50 13.71 2.32
C ASN A 30 -2.95 14.18 3.70
N GLU A 31 -3.97 13.55 4.28
CA GLU A 31 -4.50 13.88 5.60
C GLU A 31 -3.49 13.58 6.71
N GLU A 32 -2.88 12.39 6.70
CA GLU A 32 -1.94 11.94 7.73
C GLU A 32 -0.63 12.73 7.73
N PHE A 33 -0.11 13.06 6.54
CA PHE A 33 1.18 13.72 6.38
C PHE A 33 1.08 15.21 6.01
N GLN A 34 -0.13 15.78 6.03
CA GLN A 34 -0.41 17.19 5.71
C GLN A 34 0.16 17.60 4.34
N LEU A 35 -0.01 16.73 3.34
CA LEU A 35 0.49 16.95 1.98
C LEU A 35 -0.57 17.66 1.12
N GLY A 36 -0.11 18.53 0.22
CA GLY A 36 -0.99 19.24 -0.70
C GLY A 36 -1.59 18.32 -1.76
N ASP A 37 -2.76 18.68 -2.28
CA ASP A 37 -3.44 17.96 -3.34
C ASP A 37 -2.55 17.84 -4.60
N GLY A 38 -2.35 16.60 -5.04
CA GLY A 38 -1.48 16.27 -6.16
C GLY A 38 -0.02 15.97 -5.82
N THR A 39 0.44 16.23 -4.59
CA THR A 39 1.83 15.96 -4.16
C THR A 39 2.18 14.48 -4.30
N VAL A 40 1.38 13.61 -3.69
CA VAL A 40 1.59 12.15 -3.77
C VAL A 40 1.48 11.66 -5.21
N ARG A 41 0.52 12.18 -5.99
CA ARG A 41 0.35 11.83 -7.40
C ARG A 41 1.61 12.16 -8.21
N LYS A 42 2.22 13.33 -7.97
CA LYS A 42 3.46 13.75 -8.61
C LYS A 42 4.61 12.82 -8.27
N TRP A 43 4.78 12.42 -7.01
CA TRP A 43 5.86 11.53 -6.60
C TRP A 43 5.70 10.11 -7.15
N VAL A 44 4.47 9.58 -7.14
CA VAL A 44 4.19 8.27 -7.74
C VAL A 44 4.47 8.28 -9.24
N ARG A 45 4.12 9.38 -9.93
CA ARG A 45 4.41 9.53 -11.36
C ARG A 45 5.92 9.56 -11.62
N ALA A 46 6.66 10.41 -10.90
CA ALA A 46 8.12 10.50 -11.02
C ALA A 46 8.80 9.15 -10.77
N PHE A 47 8.39 8.44 -9.71
CA PHE A 47 8.90 7.10 -9.42
C PHE A 47 8.63 6.09 -10.56
N ARG A 48 7.43 6.14 -11.18
CA ARG A 48 7.12 5.26 -12.31
C ARG A 48 7.97 5.57 -13.54
N GLU A 49 8.21 6.85 -13.82
CA GLU A 49 9.08 7.29 -14.90
C GLU A 49 10.53 6.85 -14.64
N GLU A 50 11.03 6.99 -13.41
CA GLU A 50 12.36 6.51 -13.01
C GLU A 50 12.51 4.98 -13.18
N CYS A 51 11.45 4.21 -12.89
CA CYS A 51 11.44 2.75 -13.11
C CYS A 51 11.55 2.35 -14.59
N GLU A 52 11.23 3.23 -15.54
CA GLU A 52 11.35 2.90 -16.97
C GLU A 52 12.82 2.91 -17.42
N THR A 53 13.66 3.70 -16.76
CA THR A 53 15.07 3.87 -17.10
C THR A 53 16.02 3.13 -16.16
N ASP A 54 15.58 2.80 -14.94
CA ASP A 54 16.37 2.14 -13.90
C ASP A 54 15.83 0.71 -13.63
N PRO A 55 16.58 -0.34 -14.01
CA PRO A 55 16.19 -1.74 -13.78
C PRO A 55 15.97 -2.10 -12.31
N ASP A 56 16.78 -1.56 -11.39
CA ASP A 56 16.70 -1.89 -9.95
C ASP A 56 15.43 -1.27 -9.34
N LEU A 57 15.08 -0.06 -9.78
CA LEU A 57 13.81 0.57 -9.39
C LEU A 57 12.60 -0.15 -10.00
N ASN A 58 12.72 -0.65 -11.24
CA ASN A 58 11.67 -1.45 -11.84
C ASN A 58 11.41 -2.74 -11.06
N ASP A 59 12.47 -3.43 -10.63
CA ASP A 59 12.34 -4.63 -9.80
C ASP A 59 11.76 -4.29 -8.42
N THR A 60 12.16 -3.16 -7.83
CA THR A 60 11.54 -2.63 -6.60
C THR A 60 10.03 -2.41 -6.79
N LYS A 61 9.61 -1.82 -7.91
CA LYS A 61 8.19 -1.62 -8.25
C LYS A 61 7.44 -2.95 -8.36
N LYS A 62 8.00 -3.95 -9.03
CA LYS A 62 7.40 -5.30 -9.12
C LYS A 62 7.25 -5.93 -7.73
N LEU A 63 8.25 -5.79 -6.87
CA LEU A 63 8.19 -6.26 -5.48
C LEU A 63 7.07 -5.58 -4.68
N TYR A 64 6.83 -4.28 -4.90
CA TYR A 64 5.71 -3.58 -4.27
C TYR A 64 4.35 -4.10 -4.76
N GLU A 65 4.20 -4.32 -6.06
CA GLU A 65 2.97 -4.88 -6.65
C GLU A 65 2.68 -6.29 -6.11
N GLU A 66 3.71 -7.13 -6.02
CA GLU A 66 3.62 -8.48 -5.47
C GLU A 66 3.27 -8.47 -3.98
N ASN A 67 3.93 -7.65 -3.17
CA ASN A 67 3.59 -7.50 -1.76
C ASN A 67 2.14 -7.06 -1.55
N ARG A 68 1.65 -6.15 -2.40
CA ARG A 68 0.25 -5.72 -2.35
C ARG A 68 -0.70 -6.87 -2.64
N ARG A 69 -0.39 -7.71 -3.64
CA ARG A 69 -1.17 -8.92 -3.97
C ARG A 69 -1.19 -9.88 -2.78
N LEU A 70 -0.03 -10.24 -2.26
CA LEU A 70 0.12 -11.17 -1.14
C LEU A 70 -0.62 -10.71 0.11
N ARG A 71 -0.58 -9.40 0.43
CA ARG A 71 -1.34 -8.83 1.55
C ARG A 71 -2.85 -8.99 1.39
N ARG A 72 -3.38 -8.86 0.17
CA ARG A 72 -4.82 -9.06 -0.11
C ARG A 72 -5.21 -10.52 0.02
N GLU A 73 -4.44 -11.42 -0.57
CA GLU A 73 -4.68 -12.87 -0.46
C GLU A 73 -4.62 -13.34 1.01
N LEU A 74 -3.66 -12.82 1.78
CA LEU A 74 -3.54 -13.13 3.19
C LEU A 74 -4.76 -12.67 3.99
N GLU A 75 -5.29 -11.48 3.68
CA GLU A 75 -6.49 -10.94 4.33
C GLU A 75 -7.75 -11.76 3.98
N GLU A 76 -7.88 -12.19 2.73
CA GLU A 76 -8.96 -13.09 2.29
C GLU A 76 -8.91 -14.44 3.00
N LYS A 77 -7.75 -15.10 3.00
CA LYS A 77 -7.55 -16.37 3.72
C LYS A 77 -7.82 -16.25 5.21
N LYS A 78 -7.45 -15.12 5.84
CA LYS A 78 -7.77 -14.86 7.25
C LYS A 78 -9.28 -14.78 7.50
N LYS A 79 -10.03 -14.17 6.59
CA LYS A 79 -11.51 -14.12 6.67
C LYS A 79 -12.12 -15.50 6.53
N GLU A 80 -11.66 -16.31 5.58
CA GLU A 80 -12.09 -17.70 5.42
C GLU A 80 -11.81 -18.53 6.68
N ILE A 81 -10.59 -18.46 7.21
CA ILE A 81 -10.21 -19.15 8.45
C ILE A 81 -11.11 -18.69 9.61
N ALA A 82 -11.37 -17.40 9.74
CA ALA A 82 -12.24 -16.87 10.79
C ALA A 82 -13.69 -17.37 10.64
N PHE A 83 -14.19 -17.47 9.41
CA PHE A 83 -15.51 -18.02 9.13
C PHE A 83 -15.59 -19.51 9.46
N LEU A 84 -14.64 -20.32 8.99
CA LEU A 84 -14.58 -21.76 9.27
C LEU A 84 -14.47 -22.05 10.78
N LYS A 85 -13.66 -21.27 11.52
CA LYS A 85 -13.57 -21.38 12.97
C LYS A 85 -14.92 -21.10 13.65
N LYS A 86 -15.66 -20.08 13.19
CA LYS A 86 -17.00 -19.78 13.71
C LYS A 86 -17.99 -20.91 13.41
N ALA A 87 -17.95 -21.46 12.19
CA ALA A 87 -18.81 -22.59 11.81
C ALA A 87 -18.50 -23.84 12.65
N ALA A 88 -17.23 -24.21 12.79
CA ALA A 88 -16.81 -25.34 13.62
C ALA A 88 -17.25 -25.17 15.09
N ALA A 89 -17.09 -23.97 15.65
CA ALA A 89 -17.54 -23.66 17.01
C ALA A 89 -19.07 -23.67 17.15
N PHE A 90 -19.82 -23.39 16.08
CA PHE A 90 -21.28 -23.51 16.08
C PHE A 90 -21.70 -24.98 16.11
N PHE A 91 -21.18 -25.81 15.21
CA PHE A 91 -21.52 -27.25 15.16
C PHE A 91 -21.07 -28.02 16.39
N ALA A 92 -19.92 -27.69 16.99
CA ALA A 92 -19.46 -28.34 18.21
C ALA A 92 -20.43 -28.13 19.40
N LYS A 93 -21.20 -27.03 19.42
CA LYS A 93 -22.20 -26.75 20.46
C LYS A 93 -23.52 -27.50 20.26
N GLU A 94 -23.79 -28.06 19.09
CA GLU A 94 -25.02 -28.83 18.80
C GLU A 94 -24.86 -30.33 19.13
N ILE A 95 -23.63 -30.78 19.43
CA ILE A 95 -23.31 -32.19 19.74
C ILE A 95 -23.26 -32.44 21.26
N ASP A 96 -23.18 -31.37 22.07
CA ASP A 96 -23.40 -31.40 23.53
C ASP A 96 -24.90 -31.32 23.87
#